data_AF-A0A2Z3GPD8-F1
#
_entry.id   AF-A0A2Z3GPD8-F1
#
_cell.length_a   1.000
_cell.length_b   1.000
_cell.length_c   1.000
_cell.angle_alpha   90.00
_cell.angle_beta   90.00
_cell.angle_gamma   90.00
#
_symmetry.space_group_name_H-M   'P 1'
#
loop_
_entity.id
_entity.type
_entity.pdbx_description
1 polymer ?
#
loop_
_entity_poly.entity_id
_entity_poly.type
_entity_poly.pdbx_seq_one_letter_code
_entity_poly.pdbx_strand_id
1 'polypeptide(L)'
;MAKRQYPGNAHGMVTGIGLVNLVHSSGEAGDFLPLAYRVYASDDDELTKNDHFLAMFEQVVAEGQVLARPLLFDSWYAGSTNLKRIHRAGWAFFTTLKSNRLVNRAKESGYQGLATLGPPAPGWSQGVEIRLKEVPFAVKRFKLVATNGDIEWVMTKHLAAHLPREMVIEAVEVRWQVEEFHRSFKQLTGAEKCQCRNANAQRNHLTCCYRAWVSLRQHARRLGQTTYQAHQQQRRPYLCQLLRNLLIQALS
;
A
#
# COMPACT_ATOMS: atom_id res chain seq x y z
N MET A 1 12.55 15.29 11.77
CA MET A 1 12.39 14.08 10.92
C MET A 1 12.24 12.75 11.66
N ALA A 2 13.20 12.30 12.49
CA ALA A 2 13.04 11.02 13.22
C ALA A 2 12.10 11.19 14.45
N LYS A 3 11.24 10.21 14.71
CA LYS A 3 10.27 10.22 15.82
C LYS A 3 10.22 8.87 16.52
N ARG A 4 9.75 8.82 17.77
CA ARG A 4 9.38 7.55 18.41
C ARG A 4 8.20 6.95 17.67
N GLN A 5 8.36 5.73 17.20
CA GLN A 5 7.37 4.97 16.45
C GLN A 5 7.30 3.58 17.06
N TYR A 6 6.14 2.93 16.96
CA TYR A 6 6.01 1.50 17.20
C TYR A 6 6.25 0.78 15.87
N PRO A 7 7.43 0.17 15.63
CA PRO A 7 7.63 -0.68 14.48
C PRO A 7 6.90 -2.02 14.71
N GLY A 8 6.31 -2.59 13.66
CA GLY A 8 5.58 -3.87 13.76
C GLY A 8 6.42 -5.06 14.24
N ASN A 9 7.76 -4.95 14.23
CA ASN A 9 8.68 -6.01 14.63
C ASN A 9 9.34 -5.80 16.01
N ALA A 10 9.13 -4.66 16.69
CA ALA A 10 9.67 -4.46 18.03
C ALA A 10 8.53 -4.26 19.02
N HIS A 11 8.56 -5.01 20.13
CA HIS A 11 7.66 -4.84 21.27
C HIS A 11 8.03 -3.58 22.09
N GLY A 12 8.22 -2.43 21.43
CA GLY A 12 8.62 -1.18 22.07
C GLY A 12 8.75 0.00 21.09
N MET A 13 8.80 1.22 21.64
CA MET A 13 9.02 2.43 20.84
C MET A 13 10.46 2.49 20.33
N VAL A 14 10.63 2.65 19.01
CA VAL A 14 11.92 2.86 18.35
C VAL A 14 11.93 4.23 17.71
N THR A 15 13.04 4.96 17.83
CA THR A 15 13.23 6.21 17.09
C THR A 15 13.53 5.90 15.63
N GLY A 16 12.67 6.34 14.72
CA GLY A 16 12.79 6.05 13.29
C GLY A 16 12.17 7.12 12.41
N ILE A 17 12.42 7.00 11.11
CA ILE A 17 11.84 7.86 10.07
C ILE A 17 10.62 7.13 9.49
N GLY A 18 9.47 7.78 9.51
CA GLY A 18 8.25 7.21 8.95
C GLY A 18 8.25 7.35 7.44
N LEU A 19 7.93 6.27 6.72
CA LEU A 19 7.75 6.29 5.27
C LEU A 19 6.32 5.87 4.93
N VAL A 20 5.69 6.59 4.01
CA VAL A 20 4.45 6.18 3.35
C VAL A 20 4.82 5.80 1.93
N ASN A 21 4.48 4.58 1.50
CA ASN A 21 4.84 4.04 0.20
C ASN A 21 3.58 3.77 -0.63
N LEU A 22 3.66 4.05 -1.93
CA LEU A 22 2.71 3.61 -2.92
C LEU A 22 3.44 2.67 -3.90
N VAL A 23 3.00 1.41 -3.93
CA VAL A 23 3.62 0.35 -4.73
C VAL A 23 2.61 -0.13 -5.76
N HIS A 24 3.03 -0.18 -7.02
CA HIS A 24 2.28 -0.82 -8.09
C HIS A 24 2.58 -2.32 -8.10
N SER A 25 1.55 -3.10 -8.33
CA SER A 25 1.61 -4.55 -8.53
C SER A 25 0.91 -4.93 -9.83
N SER A 26 1.41 -5.98 -10.47
CA SER A 26 0.77 -6.64 -11.60
C SER A 26 -0.05 -7.89 -11.23
N GLY A 27 -0.27 -8.19 -9.94
CA GLY A 27 -1.14 -9.28 -9.47
C GLY A 27 -0.41 -10.49 -8.87
N GLU A 28 -1.10 -11.63 -8.76
CA GLU A 28 -0.67 -12.85 -8.04
C GLU A 28 0.68 -13.42 -8.51
N ALA A 29 0.90 -13.51 -9.83
CA ALA A 29 2.18 -13.95 -10.41
C ALA A 29 3.12 -12.77 -10.72
N GLY A 30 2.78 -11.59 -10.21
CA GLY A 30 3.18 -10.31 -10.77
C GLY A 30 4.43 -9.71 -10.18
N ASP A 31 5.05 -8.88 -11.00
CA ASP A 31 6.05 -7.92 -10.61
C ASP A 31 5.45 -6.74 -9.82
N PHE A 32 6.29 -6.07 -9.03
CA PHE A 32 5.92 -4.88 -8.27
C PHE A 32 7.03 -3.83 -8.30
N LEU A 33 6.63 -2.56 -8.24
CA LEU A 33 7.52 -1.40 -8.25
C LEU A 33 7.00 -0.28 -7.35
N PRO A 34 7.85 0.39 -6.56
CA PRO A 34 7.44 1.61 -5.89
C PRO A 34 7.17 2.70 -6.94
N LEU A 35 5.98 3.30 -6.89
CA LEU A 35 5.61 4.45 -7.71
C LEU A 35 5.99 5.75 -7.02
N ALA A 36 5.73 5.84 -5.72
CA ALA A 36 5.98 7.03 -4.93
C ALA A 36 6.25 6.68 -3.46
N TYR A 37 6.96 7.58 -2.78
CA TYR A 37 7.06 7.57 -1.34
C TYR A 37 6.97 8.99 -0.77
N ARG A 38 6.63 9.10 0.50
CA ARG A 38 6.71 10.33 1.30
C ARG A 38 7.38 10.04 2.63
N VAL A 39 8.24 10.98 3.05
CA VAL A 39 8.82 10.97 4.38
C VAL A 39 7.83 11.64 5.31
N TYR A 40 7.29 10.88 6.26
CA TYR A 40 6.37 11.42 7.26
C TYR A 40 7.16 12.24 8.29
N ALA A 41 7.08 13.56 8.15
CA ALA A 41 7.81 14.52 8.97
C ALA A 41 6.89 15.66 9.41
N SER A 42 5.79 15.33 10.10
CA SER A 42 4.73 16.30 10.44
C SER A 42 5.16 17.53 11.24
N ASP A 43 6.34 17.54 11.88
CA ASP A 43 6.86 18.74 12.57
C ASP A 43 7.53 19.72 11.58
N ASP A 44 7.89 19.22 10.39
CA ASP A 44 8.55 19.97 9.33
C ASP A 44 7.51 20.49 8.31
N ASP A 45 6.48 19.70 7.99
CA ASP A 45 5.52 19.99 6.91
C ASP A 45 4.04 20.12 7.35
N GLU A 46 3.74 19.89 8.64
CA GLU A 46 2.38 19.87 9.20
C GLU A 46 1.43 18.85 8.52
N LEU A 47 1.97 17.92 7.73
CA LEU A 47 1.18 16.94 6.99
C LEU A 47 1.00 15.65 7.81
N THR A 48 -0.20 15.10 7.74
CA THR A 48 -0.51 13.78 8.28
C THR A 48 -0.14 12.69 7.27
N LYS A 49 -0.09 11.44 7.74
CA LYS A 49 0.03 10.29 6.83
C LYS A 49 -1.12 10.22 5.81
N ASN A 50 -2.32 10.68 6.16
CA ASN A 50 -3.46 10.71 5.25
C ASN A 50 -3.27 11.74 4.14
N ASP A 51 -2.66 12.89 4.44
CA ASP A 51 -2.35 13.90 3.43
C ASP A 51 -1.31 13.37 2.44
N HIS A 52 -0.26 12.69 2.93
CA HIS A 52 0.70 12.01 2.05
C HIS A 52 0.06 10.91 1.21
N PHE A 53 -0.82 10.10 1.78
CA PHE A 53 -1.55 9.06 1.06
C PHE A 53 -2.36 9.66 -0.09
N LEU A 54 -3.16 10.70 0.18
CA LEU A 54 -3.97 11.37 -0.81
C LEU A 54 -3.11 12.05 -1.88
N ALA A 55 -2.06 12.77 -1.49
CA ALA A 55 -1.18 13.45 -2.43
C ALA A 55 -0.50 12.46 -3.40
N MET A 56 -0.03 11.30 -2.91
CA MET A 56 0.53 10.26 -3.78
C MET A 56 -0.51 9.64 -4.70
N PHE A 57 -1.72 9.38 -4.20
CA PHE A 57 -2.81 8.85 -5.01
C PHE A 57 -3.22 9.83 -6.11
N GLU A 58 -3.42 11.10 -5.77
CA GLU A 58 -3.81 12.15 -6.70
C GLU A 58 -2.75 12.39 -7.77
N GLN A 59 -1.47 12.33 -7.39
CA GLN A 59 -0.36 12.40 -8.35
C GLN A 59 -0.47 11.27 -9.39
N VAL A 60 -0.66 10.03 -8.95
CA VAL A 60 -0.79 8.87 -9.86
C VAL A 60 -2.03 8.97 -10.75
N VAL A 61 -3.15 9.45 -10.21
CA VAL A 61 -4.37 9.69 -10.99
C VAL A 61 -4.15 10.78 -12.05
N ALA A 62 -3.47 11.86 -11.69
CA ALA A 62 -3.18 12.97 -12.60
C ALA A 62 -2.20 12.59 -13.71
N GLU A 63 -1.18 11.78 -13.38
CA GLU A 63 -0.24 11.24 -14.37
C GLU A 63 -0.93 10.32 -15.39
N GLY A 64 -1.96 9.57 -14.98
CA GLY A 64 -2.80 8.79 -15.89
C GLY A 64 -2.13 7.57 -16.53
N GLN A 65 -0.88 7.26 -16.15
CA GLN A 65 -0.07 6.18 -16.76
C GLN A 65 -0.35 4.79 -16.16
N VAL A 66 -0.86 4.73 -14.94
CA VAL A 66 -1.17 3.46 -14.27
C VAL A 66 -2.51 2.95 -14.77
N LEU A 67 -2.54 1.73 -15.32
CA LEU A 67 -3.77 1.08 -15.78
C LEU A 67 -4.53 0.37 -14.66
N ALA A 68 -3.85 -0.02 -13.58
CA ALA A 68 -4.50 -0.60 -12.42
C ALA A 68 -5.55 0.36 -11.85
N ARG A 69 -6.71 -0.20 -11.48
CA ARG A 69 -7.85 0.53 -10.91
C ARG A 69 -8.25 0.05 -9.51
N PRO A 70 -7.80 -1.10 -8.99
CA PRO A 70 -7.87 -1.42 -7.56
C PRO A 70 -6.76 -0.74 -6.76
N LEU A 71 -7.12 -0.06 -5.67
CA LEU A 71 -6.18 0.46 -4.66
C LEU A 71 -6.31 -0.33 -3.35
N LEU A 72 -5.18 -0.83 -2.84
CA LEU A 72 -5.11 -1.57 -1.58
C LEU A 72 -4.45 -0.73 -0.50
N PHE A 73 -5.04 -0.68 0.70
CA PHE A 73 -4.48 0.05 1.84
C PHE A 73 -5.00 -0.47 3.19
N ASP A 74 -4.32 -0.06 4.26
CA ASP A 74 -4.70 -0.45 5.62
C ASP A 74 -5.82 0.44 6.19
N SER A 75 -6.49 -0.05 7.24
CA SER A 75 -7.62 0.65 7.88
C SER A 75 -7.33 2.08 8.37
N TRP A 76 -6.07 2.43 8.62
CA TRP A 76 -5.64 3.78 8.98
C TRP A 76 -5.96 4.81 7.91
N TYR A 77 -5.89 4.41 6.63
CA TYR A 77 -6.21 5.26 5.48
C TYR A 77 -7.68 5.18 5.05
N ALA A 78 -8.52 4.41 5.75
CA ALA A 78 -9.92 4.20 5.38
C ALA A 78 -10.88 5.33 5.84
N GLY A 79 -10.38 6.56 6.01
CA GLY A 79 -11.19 7.73 6.37
C GLY A 79 -12.19 8.14 5.28
N SER A 80 -13.30 8.78 5.66
CA SER A 80 -14.38 9.14 4.71
C SER A 80 -13.87 10.05 3.57
N THR A 81 -12.94 10.95 3.85
CA THR A 81 -12.25 11.80 2.85
C THR A 81 -11.53 10.96 1.79
N ASN A 82 -10.67 10.03 2.20
CA ASN A 82 -9.90 9.19 1.28
C ASN A 82 -10.83 8.31 0.43
N LEU A 83 -11.81 7.66 1.06
CA LEU A 83 -12.76 6.80 0.35
C LEU A 83 -13.54 7.58 -0.71
N LYS A 84 -14.02 8.79 -0.39
CA LYS A 84 -14.69 9.67 -1.35
C LYS A 84 -13.77 10.05 -2.50
N ARG A 85 -12.50 10.36 -2.21
CA ARG A 85 -11.55 10.79 -3.24
C ARG A 85 -11.21 9.67 -4.22
N ILE A 86 -10.96 8.46 -3.71
CA ILE A 86 -10.72 7.27 -4.54
C ILE A 86 -11.95 6.98 -5.41
N HIS A 87 -13.15 7.00 -4.82
CA HIS A 87 -14.38 6.76 -5.57
C HIS A 87 -14.63 7.80 -6.66
N ARG A 88 -14.40 9.09 -6.39
CA ARG A 88 -14.53 10.18 -7.38
C ARG A 88 -13.55 10.03 -8.56
N ALA A 89 -12.38 9.43 -8.32
CA ALA A 89 -11.44 9.11 -9.38
C ALA A 89 -11.85 7.89 -10.22
N GLY A 90 -12.94 7.21 -9.88
CA GLY A 90 -13.40 5.99 -10.57
C GLY A 90 -12.62 4.73 -10.20
N TRP A 91 -11.78 4.77 -9.17
CA TRP A 91 -10.99 3.62 -8.74
C TRP A 91 -11.77 2.76 -7.75
N ALA A 92 -11.56 1.45 -7.84
CA ALA A 92 -11.97 0.51 -6.82
C ALA A 92 -10.97 0.52 -5.67
N PHE A 93 -11.39 0.06 -4.50
CA PHE A 93 -10.46 -0.13 -3.38
C PHE A 93 -10.75 -1.39 -2.59
N PHE A 94 -9.73 -1.88 -1.90
CA PHE A 94 -9.80 -2.93 -0.90
C PHE A 94 -9.07 -2.46 0.36
N THR A 95 -9.73 -2.52 1.51
CA THR A 95 -9.18 -2.11 2.80
C THR A 95 -9.81 -2.92 3.93
N THR A 96 -9.22 -2.85 5.12
CA THR A 96 -9.89 -3.23 6.36
C THR A 96 -10.52 -2.00 7.02
N LEU A 97 -11.40 -2.19 8.01
CA LEU A 97 -11.99 -1.09 8.78
C LEU A 97 -11.80 -1.32 10.28
N LYS A 98 -11.59 -0.23 11.02
CA LYS A 98 -11.60 -0.25 12.48
C LYS A 98 -13.01 -0.61 12.99
N SER A 99 -13.08 -1.38 14.07
CA SER A 99 -14.32 -1.90 14.66
C SER A 99 -15.29 -0.81 15.14
N ASN A 100 -14.77 0.37 15.47
CA ASN A 100 -15.53 1.54 15.95
C ASN A 100 -16.25 2.33 14.84
N ARG A 101 -16.19 1.89 13.58
CA ARG A 101 -16.87 2.58 12.48
C ARG A 101 -18.38 2.38 12.55
N LEU A 102 -19.12 3.44 12.22
CA LEU A 102 -20.58 3.43 12.16
C LEU A 102 -21.06 3.03 10.76
N VAL A 103 -21.97 2.05 10.69
CA VAL A 103 -22.50 1.48 9.44
C VAL A 103 -24.01 1.23 9.52
N ASN A 104 -24.67 1.16 8.38
CA ASN A 104 -26.03 0.63 8.27
C ASN A 104 -26.18 -0.28 7.03
N ARG A 105 -27.21 -1.14 7.04
CA ARG A 105 -27.49 -2.10 5.94
C ARG A 105 -28.59 -1.62 5.01
N ALA A 106 -29.62 -1.02 5.58
CA ALA A 106 -30.73 -0.40 4.87
C ALA A 106 -30.82 1.09 5.22
N LYS A 107 -31.35 1.91 4.31
CA LYS A 107 -31.52 3.35 4.57
C LYS A 107 -32.45 3.60 5.76
N GLU A 108 -33.45 2.75 5.98
CA GLU A 108 -34.36 2.88 7.13
C GLU A 108 -33.72 2.44 8.44
N SER A 109 -32.64 1.66 8.40
CA SER A 109 -31.90 1.26 9.61
C SER A 109 -30.95 2.37 10.04
N GLY A 110 -31.03 2.79 11.30
CA GLY A 110 -30.07 3.69 11.92
C GLY A 110 -28.64 3.17 11.88
N TYR A 111 -27.67 4.04 12.15
CA TYR A 111 -26.26 3.65 12.23
C TYR A 111 -25.98 2.82 13.48
N GLN A 112 -25.24 1.72 13.31
CA GLN A 112 -24.74 0.87 14.39
C GLN A 112 -23.22 0.67 14.27
N GLY A 113 -22.58 0.18 15.33
CA GLY A 113 -21.16 -0.15 15.29
C GLY A 113 -20.86 -1.31 14.33
N LEU A 114 -19.74 -1.25 13.62
CA LEU A 114 -19.32 -2.31 12.70
C LEU A 114 -19.12 -3.65 13.42
N ALA A 115 -18.70 -3.61 14.68
CA ALA A 115 -18.50 -4.78 15.54
C ALA A 115 -19.81 -5.49 15.91
N THR A 116 -20.94 -4.77 15.97
CA THR A 116 -22.24 -5.34 16.36
C THR A 116 -23.02 -5.92 15.17
N LEU A 117 -22.45 -5.82 13.96
CA LEU A 117 -23.10 -6.27 12.74
C LEU A 117 -23.17 -7.80 12.72
N GLY A 118 -24.36 -8.35 12.94
CA GLY A 118 -24.64 -9.78 12.81
C GLY A 118 -24.55 -10.28 11.36
N PRO A 119 -24.42 -11.60 11.16
CA PRO A 119 -24.40 -12.21 9.82
C PRO A 119 -25.67 -11.89 9.03
N PRO A 120 -25.57 -11.66 7.71
CA PRO A 120 -26.73 -11.62 6.82
C PRO A 120 -27.31 -13.04 6.65
N ALA A 121 -28.56 -13.17 6.20
CA ALA A 121 -28.97 -14.35 5.43
C ALA A 121 -28.47 -14.09 3.99
N PRO A 122 -27.46 -14.79 3.44
CA PRO A 122 -27.10 -16.22 3.48
C PRO A 122 -25.68 -16.51 4.06
N GLY A 123 -25.27 -15.76 5.08
CA GLY A 123 -23.93 -15.80 5.67
C GLY A 123 -22.93 -14.84 5.02
N TRP A 124 -21.69 -14.84 5.50
CA TRP A 124 -20.67 -13.87 5.08
C TRP A 124 -19.98 -14.17 3.75
N SER A 125 -20.28 -15.33 3.14
CA SER A 125 -19.59 -15.86 1.96
C SER A 125 -19.79 -15.00 0.70
N GLN A 126 -20.97 -14.40 0.52
CA GLN A 126 -21.31 -13.60 -0.67
C GLN A 126 -20.98 -12.11 -0.52
N GLY A 127 -20.46 -11.72 0.64
CA GLY A 127 -20.25 -10.33 1.01
C GLY A 127 -21.56 -9.60 1.35
N VAL A 128 -21.45 -8.58 2.19
CA VAL A 128 -22.61 -7.80 2.69
C VAL A 128 -22.48 -6.36 2.27
N GLU A 129 -23.50 -5.87 1.58
CA GLU A 129 -23.59 -4.44 1.32
C GLU A 129 -23.87 -3.68 2.62
N ILE A 130 -23.01 -2.71 2.92
CA ILE A 130 -23.17 -1.78 4.04
C ILE A 130 -22.85 -0.36 3.57
N ARG A 131 -23.39 0.64 4.26
CA ARG A 131 -23.02 2.05 4.05
C ARG A 131 -22.33 2.57 5.29
N LEU A 132 -21.20 3.22 5.10
CA LEU A 132 -20.46 3.87 6.17
C LEU A 132 -21.05 5.25 6.44
N LYS A 133 -21.06 5.68 7.71
CA LYS A 133 -21.39 7.06 8.05
C LYS A 133 -20.47 8.01 7.27
N GLU A 134 -21.07 9.08 6.72
CA GLU A 134 -20.42 10.09 5.86
C GLU A 134 -19.90 9.60 4.51
N VAL A 135 -20.08 8.34 4.10
CA VAL A 135 -19.69 7.86 2.77
C VAL A 135 -20.94 7.72 1.89
N PRO A 136 -21.05 8.44 0.76
CA PRO A 136 -22.30 8.56 0.00
C PRO A 136 -22.64 7.33 -0.86
N PHE A 137 -21.81 6.29 -0.81
CA PHE A 137 -21.95 5.07 -1.59
C PHE A 137 -21.86 3.84 -0.69
N ALA A 138 -22.47 2.74 -1.15
CA ALA A 138 -22.38 1.46 -0.47
C ALA A 138 -21.07 0.75 -0.79
N VAL A 139 -20.62 -0.08 0.16
CA VAL A 139 -19.42 -0.91 0.07
C VAL A 139 -19.77 -2.35 0.45
N LYS A 140 -19.04 -3.33 -0.07
CA LYS A 140 -19.22 -4.73 0.31
C LYS A 140 -18.22 -5.13 1.39
N ARG A 141 -18.70 -5.84 2.41
CA ARG A 141 -17.92 -6.45 3.49
C ARG A 141 -17.82 -7.95 3.29
N PHE A 142 -16.62 -8.49 3.27
CA PHE A 142 -16.34 -9.92 3.20
C PHE A 142 -15.69 -10.40 4.49
N LYS A 143 -16.02 -11.64 4.88
CA LYS A 143 -15.29 -12.40 5.90
C LYS A 143 -14.41 -13.41 5.18
N LEU A 144 -13.11 -13.20 5.23
CA LEU A 144 -12.12 -14.16 4.75
C LEU A 144 -11.69 -15.00 5.94
N VAL A 145 -11.84 -16.32 5.83
CA VAL A 145 -11.31 -17.29 6.80
C VAL A 145 -10.13 -17.98 6.15
N ALA A 146 -8.96 -17.87 6.76
CA ALA A 146 -7.75 -18.57 6.36
C ALA A 146 -7.83 -20.04 6.77
N THR A 147 -6.97 -20.89 6.19
CA THR A 147 -6.93 -22.34 6.47
C THR A 147 -6.62 -22.67 7.92
N ASN A 148 -5.89 -21.79 8.62
CA ASN A 148 -5.57 -21.91 10.05
C ASN A 148 -6.69 -21.40 10.98
N GLY A 149 -7.82 -20.93 10.42
CA GLY A 149 -8.95 -20.39 11.19
C GLY A 149 -8.92 -18.88 11.43
N ASP A 150 -7.84 -18.19 11.05
CA ASP A 150 -7.76 -16.74 11.20
C ASP A 150 -8.80 -16.03 10.33
N ILE A 151 -9.37 -14.95 10.87
CA ILE A 151 -10.43 -14.19 10.23
C ILE A 151 -9.90 -12.82 9.82
N GLU A 152 -9.95 -12.53 8.52
CA GLU A 152 -9.72 -11.20 7.96
C GLU A 152 -11.03 -10.60 7.43
N TRP A 153 -11.31 -9.36 7.84
CA TRP A 153 -12.48 -8.62 7.37
C TRP A 153 -12.08 -7.61 6.29
N VAL A 154 -12.57 -7.82 5.08
CA VAL A 154 -12.22 -7.00 3.92
C VAL A 154 -13.41 -6.17 3.48
N MET A 155 -13.14 -4.93 3.11
CA MET A 155 -14.10 -3.95 2.64
C MET A 155 -13.71 -3.47 1.27
N THR A 156 -14.67 -3.44 0.34
CA THR A 156 -14.39 -3.07 -1.04
C THR A 156 -15.50 -2.27 -1.70
N LYS A 157 -15.09 -1.34 -2.56
CA LYS A 157 -15.93 -0.72 -3.59
C LYS A 157 -15.48 -1.23 -4.96
N HIS A 158 -15.55 -2.53 -5.19
CA HIS A 158 -15.32 -3.10 -6.53
C HIS A 158 -16.55 -2.87 -7.42
N LEU A 159 -16.33 -2.57 -8.70
CA LEU A 159 -17.40 -2.27 -9.67
C LEU A 159 -17.95 -3.51 -10.38
N ALA A 160 -17.38 -4.69 -10.15
CA ALA A 160 -17.86 -5.92 -10.77
C ALA A 160 -19.29 -6.25 -10.30
N ALA A 161 -20.17 -6.55 -11.27
CA ALA A 161 -21.56 -6.94 -11.02
C ALA A 161 -21.64 -8.19 -10.12
N HIS A 162 -20.71 -9.13 -10.33
CA HIS A 162 -20.47 -10.26 -9.47
C HIS A 162 -19.05 -10.18 -8.90
N LEU A 163 -18.93 -10.26 -7.57
CA LEU A 163 -17.64 -10.28 -6.88
C LEU A 163 -17.63 -11.48 -5.93
N PRO A 164 -17.15 -12.65 -6.39
CA PRO A 164 -17.03 -13.84 -5.57
C PRO A 164 -15.95 -13.65 -4.50
N ARG A 165 -16.02 -14.44 -3.42
CA ARG A 165 -15.07 -14.36 -2.30
C ARG A 165 -13.64 -14.62 -2.76
N GLU A 166 -13.46 -15.52 -3.72
CA GLU A 166 -12.19 -15.97 -4.26
C GLU A 166 -11.45 -14.79 -4.89
N MET A 167 -12.11 -14.00 -5.74
CA MET A 167 -11.52 -12.77 -6.31
C MET A 167 -11.13 -11.74 -5.24
N VAL A 168 -11.83 -11.71 -4.10
CA VAL A 168 -11.46 -10.82 -2.98
C VAL A 168 -10.21 -11.31 -2.28
N ILE A 169 -10.03 -12.63 -2.16
CA ILE A 169 -8.82 -13.25 -1.61
C ILE A 169 -7.64 -12.92 -2.52
N GLU A 170 -7.73 -13.24 -3.81
CA GLU A 170 -6.68 -12.97 -4.80
C GLU A 170 -6.28 -11.49 -4.78
N ALA A 171 -7.26 -10.58 -4.77
CA ALA A 171 -6.99 -9.15 -4.71
C ALA A 171 -6.24 -8.75 -3.43
N VAL A 172 -6.59 -9.31 -2.27
CA VAL A 172 -5.98 -8.97 -0.97
C VAL A 172 -4.62 -9.64 -0.78
N GLU A 173 -4.39 -10.82 -1.35
CA GLU A 173 -3.10 -11.50 -1.31
C GLU A 173 -1.98 -10.70 -1.99
N VAL A 174 -2.32 -9.91 -3.01
CA VAL A 174 -1.39 -8.96 -3.64
C VAL A 174 -0.81 -7.97 -2.62
N ARG A 175 -1.51 -7.67 -1.52
CA ARG A 175 -1.00 -6.80 -0.44
C ARG A 175 0.36 -7.25 0.10
N TRP A 176 0.63 -8.55 0.13
CA TRP A 176 1.91 -9.10 0.62
C TRP A 176 3.13 -8.53 -0.11
N GLN A 177 2.98 -8.11 -1.37
CA GLN A 177 4.08 -7.53 -2.15
C GLN A 177 4.58 -6.19 -1.58
N VAL A 178 3.73 -5.41 -0.89
CA VAL A 178 4.19 -4.18 -0.22
C VAL A 178 5.11 -4.51 0.96
N GLU A 179 4.86 -5.62 1.65
CA GLU A 179 5.69 -6.10 2.75
C GLU A 179 7.00 -6.69 2.24
N GLU A 180 6.94 -7.44 1.13
CA GLU A 180 8.13 -7.92 0.42
C GLU A 180 9.00 -6.75 -0.06
N PHE A 181 8.38 -5.70 -0.62
CA PHE A 181 9.06 -4.46 -0.97
C PHE A 181 9.76 -3.86 0.25
N HIS A 182 9.05 -3.63 1.37
CA HIS A 182 9.65 -3.04 2.56
C HIS A 182 10.82 -3.87 3.11
N ARG A 183 10.69 -5.20 3.14
CA ARG A 183 11.73 -6.11 3.63
C ARG A 183 12.99 -6.03 2.75
N SER A 184 12.81 -6.20 1.45
CA SER A 184 13.91 -6.18 0.48
C SER A 184 14.54 -4.79 0.37
N PHE A 185 13.74 -3.72 0.43
CA PHE A 185 14.23 -2.33 0.47
C PHE A 185 15.21 -2.12 1.62
N LYS A 186 14.82 -2.48 2.85
CA LYS A 186 15.68 -2.32 4.03
C LYS A 186 16.96 -3.16 3.93
N GLN A 187 16.80 -4.45 3.60
CA GLN A 187 17.91 -5.41 3.61
C GLN A 187 18.93 -5.17 2.50
N LEU A 188 18.47 -4.84 1.28
CA LEU A 188 19.30 -4.83 0.08
C LEU A 188 19.91 -3.46 -0.24
N THR A 189 19.39 -2.38 0.35
CA THR A 189 19.86 -1.01 0.07
C THR A 189 20.52 -0.33 1.26
N GLY A 190 20.40 -0.90 2.46
CA GLY A 190 20.88 -0.24 3.67
C GLY A 190 20.07 1.01 4.04
N ALA A 191 18.77 1.06 3.72
CA ALA A 191 17.90 2.18 4.04
C ALA A 191 17.91 2.57 5.53
N GLU A 192 18.13 1.60 6.42
CA GLU A 192 18.21 1.80 7.88
C GLU A 192 19.64 2.02 8.40
N LYS A 193 20.64 2.10 7.51
CA LYS A 193 22.06 2.20 7.88
C LYS A 193 22.64 3.62 7.78
N CYS A 194 21.81 4.63 7.49
CA CYS A 194 22.29 6.01 7.39
C CYS A 194 22.64 6.58 8.78
N GLN A 195 23.91 6.91 8.98
CA GLN A 195 24.40 7.49 10.24
C GLN A 195 24.35 9.03 10.26
N CYS A 196 23.91 9.67 9.17
CA CYS A 196 23.84 11.13 9.08
C CYS A 196 22.82 11.69 10.08
N ARG A 197 23.13 12.83 10.71
CA ARG A 197 22.19 13.51 11.63
C ARG A 197 21.36 14.60 10.95
N ASN A 198 21.84 15.09 9.80
CA ASN A 198 21.20 16.13 9.02
C ASN A 198 19.98 15.56 8.26
N ALA A 199 18.84 16.26 8.31
CA ALA A 199 17.59 15.81 7.70
C ALA A 199 17.66 15.71 6.17
N ASN A 200 18.34 16.65 5.50
CA ASN A 200 18.53 16.61 4.04
C ASN A 200 19.45 15.45 3.64
N ALA A 201 20.51 15.19 4.41
CA ALA A 201 21.37 14.03 4.18
C ALA A 201 20.60 12.71 4.32
N GLN A 202 19.73 12.59 5.33
CA GLN A 202 18.86 11.43 5.51
C GLN A 202 17.85 11.27 4.35
N ARG A 203 17.22 12.37 3.90
CA ARG A 203 16.33 12.36 2.72
C ARG A 203 17.07 11.93 1.45
N ASN A 204 18.27 12.46 1.22
CA ASN A 204 19.10 12.10 0.07
C ASN A 204 19.51 10.62 0.11
N HIS A 205 19.90 10.10 1.28
CA HIS A 205 20.19 8.68 1.47
C HIS A 205 19.00 7.81 1.09
N LEU A 206 17.80 8.13 1.60
CA LEU A 206 16.58 7.40 1.25
C LEU A 206 16.33 7.44 -0.26
N THR A 207 16.42 8.60 -0.91
CA THR A 207 16.29 8.73 -2.37
C THR A 207 17.26 7.81 -3.12
N CYS A 208 18.53 7.77 -2.69
CA CYS A 208 19.54 6.87 -3.25
C CYS A 208 19.16 5.40 -3.05
N CYS A 209 18.66 5.02 -1.86
CA CYS A 209 18.18 3.66 -1.59
C CYS A 209 17.01 3.28 -2.51
N TYR A 210 16.03 4.16 -2.72
CA TYR A 210 14.90 3.86 -3.63
C TYR A 210 15.39 3.64 -5.06
N ARG A 211 16.26 4.52 -5.56
CA ARG A 211 16.87 4.38 -6.89
C ARG A 211 17.68 3.08 -7.02
N ALA A 212 18.48 2.75 -6.00
CA ALA A 212 19.25 1.51 -5.97
C ALA A 212 18.34 0.29 -5.98
N TRP A 213 17.23 0.30 -5.23
CA TRP A 213 16.27 -0.80 -5.22
C TRP A 213 15.59 -0.98 -6.57
N VAL A 214 15.08 0.11 -7.17
CA VAL A 214 14.43 0.07 -8.49
C VAL A 214 15.39 -0.46 -9.55
N SER A 215 16.63 0.04 -9.54
CA SER A 215 17.68 -0.44 -10.44
C SER A 215 17.98 -1.92 -10.24
N LEU A 216 18.12 -2.38 -9.00
CA LEU A 216 18.34 -3.78 -8.68
C LEU A 216 17.15 -4.66 -9.10
N ARG A 217 15.92 -4.19 -8.93
CA ARG A 217 14.72 -4.89 -9.38
C ARG A 217 14.69 -5.02 -10.90
N GLN A 218 15.00 -3.96 -11.64
CA GLN A 218 15.12 -4.00 -13.10
C GLN A 218 16.24 -4.94 -13.57
N HIS A 219 17.36 -5.02 -12.82
CA HIS A 219 18.40 -6.00 -13.10
C HIS A 219 17.90 -7.43 -12.95
N ALA A 220 17.28 -7.71 -11.80
CA ALA A 220 16.76 -9.03 -11.45
C ALA A 220 15.73 -9.51 -12.48
N ARG A 221 14.84 -8.61 -12.93
CA ARG A 221 13.90 -8.86 -14.05
C ARG A 221 14.61 -9.32 -15.32
N ARG A 222 15.66 -8.60 -15.74
CA ARG A 222 16.43 -8.94 -16.95
C ARG A 222 17.12 -10.31 -16.86
N LEU A 223 17.50 -10.73 -15.65
CA LEU A 223 18.14 -12.01 -15.42
C LEU A 223 17.15 -13.16 -15.14
N GLY A 224 15.84 -12.88 -15.02
CA GLY A 224 14.85 -13.88 -14.57
C GLY A 224 15.11 -14.37 -13.15
N GLN A 225 15.66 -13.52 -12.28
CA GLN A 225 16.09 -13.87 -10.93
C GLN A 225 15.34 -13.06 -9.87
N THR A 226 15.40 -13.54 -8.63
CA THR A 226 14.91 -12.75 -7.50
C THR A 226 15.82 -11.55 -7.23
N THR A 227 15.28 -10.48 -6.64
CA THR A 227 16.05 -9.29 -6.23
C THR A 227 17.22 -9.67 -5.31
N TYR A 228 17.06 -10.72 -4.50
CA TYR A 228 18.10 -11.25 -3.62
C TYR A 228 19.22 -11.96 -4.39
N GLN A 229 18.90 -12.83 -5.35
CA GLN A 229 19.90 -13.51 -6.19
C GLN A 229 20.73 -12.50 -6.99
N ALA A 230 20.06 -11.53 -7.62
CA ALA A 230 20.74 -10.46 -8.36
C ALA A 230 21.63 -9.59 -7.45
N HIS A 231 21.23 -9.37 -6.20
CA HIS A 231 22.02 -8.60 -5.23
C HIS A 231 23.33 -9.28 -4.81
N GLN A 232 23.32 -10.63 -4.74
CA GLN A 232 24.46 -11.46 -4.34
C GLN A 232 25.50 -11.65 -5.45
N GLN A 233 25.14 -11.41 -6.71
CA GLN A 233 26.07 -11.48 -7.83
C GLN A 233 27.05 -10.29 -7.83
N GLN A 234 28.20 -10.46 -8.48
CA GLN A 234 29.16 -9.38 -8.67
C GLN A 234 28.47 -8.21 -9.40
N ARG A 235 28.26 -7.09 -8.69
CA ARG A 235 27.56 -5.92 -9.22
C ARG A 235 28.36 -5.11 -10.24
N ARG A 236 29.66 -5.40 -10.39
CA ARG A 236 30.58 -4.58 -11.19
C ARG A 236 30.16 -4.50 -12.66
N PRO A 237 29.84 -5.60 -13.37
CA PRO A 237 29.42 -5.51 -14.77
C PRO A 237 28.11 -4.73 -14.96
N TYR A 238 27.15 -4.94 -14.06
CA TYR A 238 25.85 -4.26 -14.07
C TYR A 238 25.97 -2.75 -13.81
N LEU A 239 26.71 -2.36 -12.77
CA LEU A 239 26.96 -0.96 -12.44
C LEU A 239 27.72 -0.25 -13.57
N CYS A 240 28.70 -0.92 -14.18
CA CYS A 240 29.38 -0.39 -15.37
C CYS A 240 28.42 -0.20 -16.54
N GLN A 241 27.44 -1.09 -16.75
CA GLN A 241 26.43 -0.94 -17.80
C GLN A 241 25.49 0.25 -17.53
N LEU A 242 25.08 0.45 -16.28
CA LEU A 242 24.25 1.58 -15.82
C LEU A 242 24.91 2.94 -15.98
N LEU A 243 26.21 3.02 -15.67
CA LEU A 243 26.97 4.27 -15.82
C LEU A 243 27.21 4.60 -17.30
N ARG A 244 27.25 3.58 -18.17
CA ARG A 244 27.37 3.75 -19.62
C ARG A 244 26.03 4.13 -20.27
N ASN A 245 24.92 3.59 -19.78
CA ASN A 245 23.57 3.83 -20.28
C ASN A 245 22.65 4.27 -19.12
N LEU A 246 22.39 5.58 -19.01
CA LEU A 246 21.42 6.11 -18.06
C LEU A 246 20.04 5.44 -18.27
N LEU A 247 19.50 4.80 -17.22
CA LEU A 247 18.20 4.11 -17.26
C LEU A 247 17.00 5.07 -17.45
N ILE A 248 17.22 6.37 -17.25
CA ILE A 248 16.24 7.41 -17.52
C ILE A 248 16.86 8.30 -18.58
N GLN A 249 16.41 8.18 -19.83
CA GLN A 249 16.64 9.24 -20.81
C GLN A 249 15.94 10.48 -20.26
N ALA A 250 16.68 11.59 -20.12
CA ALA A 250 16.06 12.87 -19.88
C ALA A 250 15.03 13.09 -20.99
N LEU A 251 13.76 13.25 -20.62
CA LEU A 251 12.73 13.69 -21.56
C LEU A 251 13.12 15.12 -21.94
N SER A 252 13.74 15.27 -23.10
CA SER A 252 13.98 16.55 -23.77
C SER A 252 12.70 17.02 -24.44
#